data_AF-A0A1E8GMK6-F1
#
_entry.id   AF-A0A1E8GMK6-F1
#
_cell.length_a   1.000
_cell.length_b   1.000
_cell.length_c   1.000
_cell.angle_alpha   90.00
_cell.angle_beta   90.00
_cell.angle_gamma   90.00
#
_symmetry.space_group_name_H-M   'P 1'
#
loop_
_entity.id
_entity.type
_entity.pdbx_description
1 polymer ?
#
loop_
_entity_poly.entity_id
_entity_poly.type
_entity_poly.pdbx_seq_one_letter_code
_entity_poly.pdbx_strand_id
1 'polypeptide(L)'
;MTELTQDFTAKLYDNYSSNVKYQAVENAITSNGFLKSLETRAGKVNNQPVFSIDLTNDAVTNQKQSGRCWMFAALNTFRHKILTEFKLENFELSQAYTFFWDKYEKSNWFFDNVIATEAEDLTDRKVKFLLDTPQQDGGQWDMIVAIFQKYGVVPKDIYPESVSSSASGELNTYLNKLLRQDAEILRQVARDGGDTQAKKEELLQEVFNLLAANLGLPPQKFDFEYRDKDNEFHKVEGVSPKEFYDKFVGVDLNEYVSIINAPTEDKPYNQSYTVEFLGNVAGARDVRHLNVEMDRFKELAIAQMQQGETVWFGCDVGQVSNRKEGIMALDVYDFKTALDLEYTQTKASRLDYSESLMTHAMVLTGVDLDENGQSLKWKVENSWGDKVGAKGYFVASDAWMDEYTYQIVVRKEFLTEQELKAYEAEPRVLAPWDPMGALA
;
A
#
# COMPACT_ATOMS: atom_id res chain seq x y z
N MET A 1 -8.55 -41.20 -3.42
CA MET A 1 -8.27 -41.41 -4.85
C MET A 1 -6.93 -40.75 -5.12
N THR A 2 -5.90 -41.48 -5.56
CA THR A 2 -4.55 -40.94 -5.79
C THR A 2 -4.31 -40.51 -7.25
N GLU A 3 -5.11 -41.03 -8.18
CA GLU A 3 -5.12 -40.68 -9.60
C GLU A 3 -6.56 -40.34 -10.04
N LEU A 4 -6.71 -39.36 -10.92
CA LEU A 4 -7.98 -39.04 -11.56
C LEU A 4 -8.24 -40.02 -12.71
N THR A 5 -9.19 -40.93 -12.52
CA THR A 5 -9.52 -41.93 -13.55
C THR A 5 -10.45 -41.35 -14.62
N GLN A 6 -10.47 -41.99 -15.80
CA GLN A 6 -11.40 -41.64 -16.87
C GLN A 6 -12.86 -41.80 -16.42
N ASP A 7 -13.18 -42.89 -15.73
CA ASP A 7 -14.53 -43.14 -15.20
C ASP A 7 -14.98 -42.05 -14.22
N PHE A 8 -14.06 -41.59 -13.35
CA PHE A 8 -14.36 -40.49 -12.44
C PHE A 8 -14.64 -39.20 -13.22
N THR A 9 -13.83 -38.88 -14.22
CA THR A 9 -13.99 -37.69 -15.05
C THR A 9 -15.30 -37.73 -15.87
N ALA A 10 -15.65 -38.89 -16.44
CA ALA A 10 -16.91 -39.09 -17.14
C ALA A 10 -18.12 -38.85 -16.23
N LYS A 11 -18.07 -39.36 -14.98
CA LYS A 11 -19.08 -39.07 -13.97
C LYS A 11 -19.23 -37.57 -13.69
N LEU A 12 -18.12 -36.81 -13.64
CA LEU A 12 -18.18 -35.36 -13.47
C LEU A 12 -18.83 -34.66 -14.68
N TYR A 13 -18.51 -35.11 -15.89
CA TYR A 13 -19.13 -34.63 -17.14
C TYR A 13 -20.65 -34.83 -17.15
N ASP A 14 -21.11 -36.03 -16.80
CA ASP A 14 -22.54 -36.36 -16.75
C ASP A 14 -23.27 -35.53 -15.68
N ASN A 15 -22.65 -35.37 -14.49
CA ASN A 15 -23.18 -34.53 -13.42
C ASN A 15 -23.31 -33.06 -13.84
N TYR A 16 -22.31 -32.51 -14.53
CA TYR A 16 -22.35 -31.12 -14.99
C TYR A 16 -23.37 -30.94 -16.12
N SER A 17 -23.35 -31.83 -17.12
CA SER A 17 -24.21 -31.76 -18.30
C SER A 17 -25.69 -31.98 -17.99
N SER A 18 -26.03 -32.63 -16.87
CA SER A 18 -27.41 -32.78 -16.40
C SER A 18 -27.89 -31.61 -15.52
N ASN A 19 -27.00 -30.71 -15.11
CA ASN A 19 -27.32 -29.57 -14.26
C ASN A 19 -27.68 -28.33 -15.10
N VAL A 20 -28.98 -28.09 -15.29
CA VAL A 20 -29.50 -26.95 -16.08
C VAL A 20 -29.03 -25.58 -15.57
N LYS A 21 -28.79 -25.44 -14.26
CA LYS A 21 -28.26 -24.20 -13.68
C LYS A 21 -26.84 -23.94 -14.19
N TYR A 22 -25.99 -24.96 -14.15
CA TYR A 22 -24.63 -24.85 -14.63
C TYR A 22 -24.55 -24.64 -16.14
N GLN A 23 -25.42 -25.25 -16.94
CA GLN A 23 -25.51 -24.92 -18.37
C GLN A 23 -25.85 -23.45 -18.63
N ALA A 24 -26.81 -22.89 -17.88
CA ALA A 24 -27.16 -21.47 -18.02
C ALA A 24 -26.01 -20.55 -17.59
N VAL A 25 -25.37 -20.87 -16.47
CA VAL A 25 -24.23 -20.13 -15.92
C VAL A 25 -23.00 -20.25 -16.84
N GLU A 26 -22.75 -21.41 -17.43
CA GLU A 26 -21.70 -21.65 -18.44
C GLU A 26 -21.88 -20.70 -19.63
N ASN A 27 -23.08 -20.66 -20.22
CA ASN A 27 -23.37 -19.78 -21.35
C ASN A 27 -23.13 -18.30 -21.01
N ALA A 28 -23.54 -17.88 -19.81
CA ALA A 28 -23.34 -16.51 -19.35
C ALA A 28 -21.84 -16.19 -19.14
N ILE A 29 -21.13 -17.02 -18.38
CA ILE A 29 -19.72 -16.83 -18.01
C ILE A 29 -18.82 -16.89 -19.25
N THR A 30 -18.99 -17.90 -20.12
CA THR A 30 -18.15 -18.07 -21.31
C THR A 30 -18.31 -16.91 -22.31
N SER A 31 -19.49 -16.27 -22.32
CA SER A 31 -19.76 -15.14 -23.22
C SER A 31 -19.38 -13.77 -22.64
N ASN A 32 -19.47 -13.59 -21.31
CA ASN A 32 -19.38 -12.28 -20.67
C ASN A 32 -18.21 -12.12 -19.68
N GLY A 33 -17.56 -13.22 -19.30
CA GLY A 33 -16.55 -13.28 -18.24
C GLY A 33 -17.12 -13.65 -16.88
N PHE A 34 -16.26 -14.20 -16.00
CA PHE A 34 -16.65 -14.82 -14.74
C PHE A 34 -17.34 -13.84 -13.78
N LEU A 35 -16.58 -12.91 -13.19
CA LEU A 35 -17.09 -11.99 -12.16
C LEU A 35 -18.24 -11.12 -12.67
N LYS A 36 -18.13 -10.60 -13.90
CA LYS A 36 -19.18 -9.77 -14.52
C LYS A 36 -20.53 -10.49 -14.61
N SER A 37 -20.52 -11.80 -14.86
CA SER A 37 -21.74 -12.60 -14.93
C SER A 37 -22.36 -12.87 -13.56
N LEU A 38 -21.60 -12.66 -12.49
CA LEU A 38 -22.02 -12.88 -11.10
C LEU A 38 -22.39 -11.59 -10.36
N GLU A 39 -22.25 -10.43 -11.00
CA GLU A 39 -22.56 -9.14 -10.38
C GLU A 39 -24.01 -9.06 -9.90
N THR A 40 -24.21 -8.66 -8.64
CA THR A 40 -25.55 -8.52 -8.07
C THR A 40 -26.05 -7.08 -8.16
N ARG A 41 -27.35 -6.92 -8.44
CA ARG A 41 -27.99 -5.59 -8.37
C ARG A 41 -28.03 -5.07 -6.93
N ALA A 42 -28.21 -5.96 -5.95
CA ALA A 42 -28.26 -5.62 -4.54
C ALA A 42 -26.95 -4.99 -4.07
N GLY A 43 -25.80 -5.56 -4.45
CA GLY A 43 -24.48 -4.99 -4.14
C GLY A 43 -24.33 -3.55 -4.62
N LYS A 44 -24.90 -3.18 -5.76
CA LYS A 44 -24.92 -1.77 -6.19
C LYS A 44 -25.85 -0.89 -5.36
N VAL A 45 -27.04 -1.38 -5.00
CA VAL A 45 -28.02 -0.63 -4.22
C VAL A 45 -27.56 -0.39 -2.79
N ASN A 46 -26.96 -1.40 -2.16
CA ASN A 46 -26.51 -1.33 -0.77
C ASN A 46 -25.28 -0.40 -0.60
N ASN A 47 -24.45 -0.29 -1.64
CA ASN A 47 -23.18 0.43 -1.60
C ASN A 47 -23.23 1.78 -2.35
N GLN A 48 -24.31 2.54 -2.18
CA GLN A 48 -24.38 3.91 -2.73
C GLN A 48 -23.36 4.84 -2.05
N PRO A 49 -22.66 5.71 -2.80
CA PRO A 49 -21.56 6.55 -2.30
C PRO A 49 -22.10 7.81 -1.59
N VAL A 50 -22.79 7.62 -0.47
CA VAL A 50 -23.33 8.68 0.39
C VAL A 50 -22.96 8.34 1.82
N PHE A 51 -22.40 9.30 2.55
CA PHE A 51 -21.77 9.10 3.84
C PHE A 51 -22.15 10.21 4.82
N SER A 52 -22.34 9.87 6.09
CA SER A 52 -22.60 10.84 7.17
C SER A 52 -21.38 11.71 7.49
N ILE A 53 -20.16 11.15 7.39
CA ILE A 53 -18.90 11.89 7.40
C ILE A 53 -18.31 11.84 5.99
N ASP A 54 -18.08 13.00 5.38
CA ASP A 54 -17.44 13.15 4.07
C ASP A 54 -16.44 14.32 4.11
N LEU A 55 -15.14 13.99 4.12
CA LEU A 55 -14.06 14.94 4.33
C LEU A 55 -13.64 15.69 3.08
N THR A 56 -13.70 15.04 1.91
CA THR A 56 -13.21 15.62 0.66
C THR A 56 -13.83 14.99 -0.58
N ASN A 57 -13.93 15.79 -1.63
CA ASN A 57 -14.30 15.37 -2.98
C ASN A 57 -13.28 15.88 -4.03
N ASP A 58 -12.04 16.13 -3.58
CA ASP A 58 -10.98 16.65 -4.44
C ASP A 58 -10.64 15.67 -5.57
N ALA A 59 -10.09 16.18 -6.67
CA ALA A 59 -9.73 15.37 -7.84
C ALA A 59 -8.64 14.34 -7.48
N VAL A 60 -8.91 13.07 -7.75
CA VAL A 60 -8.00 11.97 -7.40
C VAL A 60 -6.69 11.99 -8.19
N THR A 61 -5.72 11.24 -7.69
CA THR A 61 -4.41 11.05 -8.31
C THR A 61 -4.37 9.77 -9.17
N ASN A 62 -3.30 9.55 -9.94
CA ASN A 62 -3.14 8.35 -10.77
C ASN A 62 -1.70 7.83 -10.81
N GLN A 63 -1.45 6.68 -10.15
CA GLN A 63 -0.15 6.01 -10.13
C GLN A 63 0.20 5.27 -11.43
N LYS A 64 -0.78 5.07 -12.31
CA LYS A 64 -0.68 4.34 -13.58
C LYS A 64 -0.07 2.93 -13.40
N GLN A 65 0.96 2.58 -14.16
CA GLN A 65 1.55 1.25 -14.22
C GLN A 65 2.76 1.15 -13.29
N SER A 66 2.56 1.51 -12.02
CA SER A 66 3.57 1.43 -10.96
C SER A 66 2.93 0.98 -9.66
N GLY A 67 3.71 0.35 -8.77
CA GLY A 67 3.27 -0.10 -7.44
C GLY A 67 3.47 0.97 -6.37
N ARG A 68 3.10 2.23 -6.65
CA ARG A 68 3.37 3.38 -5.76
C ARG A 68 2.19 3.74 -4.85
N CYS A 69 1.21 2.86 -4.71
CA CYS A 69 -0.06 3.19 -4.04
C CYS A 69 0.13 3.76 -2.64
N TRP A 70 1.06 3.20 -1.87
CA TRP A 70 1.42 3.63 -0.52
C TRP A 70 1.95 5.07 -0.48
N MET A 71 2.75 5.48 -1.47
CA MET A 71 3.24 6.86 -1.61
C MET A 71 2.10 7.81 -1.99
N PHE A 72 1.26 7.41 -2.95
CA PHE A 72 0.13 8.23 -3.38
C PHE A 72 -0.86 8.44 -2.23
N ALA A 73 -1.19 7.39 -1.49
CA ALA A 73 -2.06 7.47 -0.32
C ALA A 73 -1.46 8.36 0.77
N ALA A 74 -0.16 8.22 1.09
CA ALA A 74 0.49 9.03 2.12
C ALA A 74 0.60 10.51 1.71
N LEU A 75 0.82 10.81 0.43
CA LEU A 75 0.84 12.19 -0.05
C LEU A 75 -0.57 12.79 -0.10
N ASN A 76 -1.58 11.98 -0.41
CA ASN A 76 -2.98 12.38 -0.38
C ASN A 76 -3.46 12.74 1.03
N THR A 77 -3.06 12.00 2.06
CA THR A 77 -3.45 12.32 3.45
C THR A 77 -3.05 13.74 3.88
N PHE A 78 -1.93 14.27 3.36
CA PHE A 78 -1.48 15.63 3.67
C PHE A 78 -1.99 16.68 2.67
N ARG A 79 -2.18 16.28 1.42
CA ARG A 79 -2.63 17.15 0.32
C ARG A 79 -3.94 17.86 0.60
N HIS A 80 -4.93 17.19 1.19
CA HIS A 80 -6.24 17.81 1.45
C HIS A 80 -6.16 18.95 2.48
N LYS A 81 -5.30 18.78 3.49
CA LYS A 81 -4.99 19.84 4.44
C LYS A 81 -4.31 21.02 3.75
N ILE A 82 -3.31 20.75 2.88
CA ILE A 82 -2.63 21.79 2.09
C ILE A 82 -3.60 22.57 1.20
N LEU A 83 -4.47 21.86 0.47
CA LEU A 83 -5.50 22.47 -0.39
C LEU A 83 -6.39 23.44 0.39
N THR A 84 -6.73 23.08 1.63
CA THR A 84 -7.58 23.88 2.51
C THR A 84 -6.83 25.07 3.11
N GLU A 85 -5.69 24.84 3.74
CA GLU A 85 -4.92 25.88 4.45
C GLU A 85 -4.37 26.95 3.52
N PHE A 86 -3.86 26.55 2.35
CA PHE A 86 -3.29 27.46 1.37
C PHE A 86 -4.28 27.86 0.26
N LYS A 87 -5.56 27.49 0.42
CA LYS A 87 -6.65 27.80 -0.52
C LYS A 87 -6.29 27.48 -1.97
N LEU A 88 -5.68 26.33 -2.22
CA LEU A 88 -5.29 25.90 -3.56
C LEU A 88 -6.48 25.26 -4.27
N GLU A 89 -6.63 25.50 -5.58
CA GLU A 89 -7.70 24.88 -6.38
C GLU A 89 -7.37 23.42 -6.73
N ASN A 90 -6.16 23.18 -7.25
CA ASN A 90 -5.63 21.86 -7.53
C ASN A 90 -4.16 21.83 -7.13
N PHE A 91 -3.76 20.82 -6.37
CA PHE A 91 -2.39 20.64 -5.90
C PHE A 91 -2.08 19.16 -5.75
N GLU A 92 -0.84 18.79 -6.08
CA GLU A 92 -0.28 17.48 -5.79
C GLU A 92 1.17 17.64 -5.31
N LEU A 93 1.55 16.82 -4.35
CA LEU A 93 2.95 16.57 -4.03
C LEU A 93 3.53 15.58 -5.05
N SER A 94 4.82 15.71 -5.36
CA SER A 94 5.48 14.85 -6.34
C SER A 94 5.67 13.43 -5.79
N GLN A 95 4.93 12.50 -6.35
CA GLN A 95 5.09 11.07 -6.08
C GLN A 95 6.35 10.51 -6.76
N ALA A 96 6.81 11.13 -7.85
CA ALA A 96 8.06 10.77 -8.51
C ALA A 96 9.29 11.11 -7.64
N TYR A 97 9.23 12.21 -6.87
CA TYR A 97 10.32 12.63 -5.99
C TYR A 97 10.56 11.61 -4.87
N THR A 98 9.49 11.18 -4.21
CA THR A 98 9.55 10.16 -3.16
C THR A 98 9.97 8.81 -3.72
N PHE A 99 9.54 8.49 -4.94
CA PHE A 99 9.91 7.26 -5.65
C PHE A 99 11.39 7.19 -5.99
N PHE A 100 12.01 8.31 -6.39
CA PHE A 100 13.46 8.35 -6.62
C PHE A 100 14.22 7.97 -5.35
N TRP A 101 13.93 8.66 -4.25
CA TRP A 101 14.67 8.49 -3.00
C TRP A 101 14.43 7.12 -2.38
N ASP A 102 13.20 6.61 -2.44
CA ASP A 102 12.87 5.27 -1.96
C ASP A 102 13.64 4.19 -2.73
N LYS A 103 13.73 4.26 -4.06
CA LYS A 103 14.51 3.27 -4.84
C LYS A 103 16.00 3.32 -4.54
N TYR A 104 16.54 4.52 -4.39
CA TYR A 104 17.95 4.71 -4.05
C TYR A 104 18.26 4.13 -2.66
N GLU A 105 17.44 4.45 -1.68
CA GLU A 105 17.58 3.97 -0.30
C GLU A 105 17.36 2.46 -0.19
N LYS A 106 16.34 1.90 -0.85
CA LYS A 106 16.14 0.44 -0.91
C LYS A 106 17.33 -0.30 -1.51
N SER A 107 18.02 0.30 -2.47
CA SER A 107 19.23 -0.28 -3.06
C SER A 107 20.37 -0.31 -2.03
N ASN A 108 20.56 0.77 -1.28
CA ASN A 108 21.49 0.84 -0.15
C ASN A 108 21.14 -0.17 0.95
N TRP A 109 19.87 -0.26 1.34
CA TRP A 109 19.35 -1.21 2.31
C TRP A 109 19.55 -2.67 1.88
N PHE A 110 19.30 -2.97 0.61
CA PHE A 110 19.55 -4.29 0.05
C PHE A 110 21.04 -4.65 0.16
N PHE A 111 21.95 -3.74 -0.19
CA PHE A 111 23.39 -3.98 -0.05
C PHE A 111 23.81 -4.22 1.41
N ASP A 112 23.25 -3.46 2.37
CA ASP A 112 23.50 -3.70 3.80
C ASP A 112 23.06 -5.10 4.23
N ASN A 113 21.90 -5.56 3.77
CA ASN A 113 21.41 -6.90 4.07
C ASN A 113 22.24 -8.01 3.37
N VAL A 114 22.74 -7.76 2.17
CA VAL A 114 23.66 -8.70 1.48
C VAL A 114 24.97 -8.85 2.26
N ILE A 115 25.54 -7.74 2.73
CA ILE A 115 26.76 -7.74 3.54
C ILE A 115 26.47 -8.43 4.90
N ALA A 116 25.37 -8.11 5.55
CA ALA A 116 24.98 -8.72 6.82
C ALA A 116 24.75 -10.24 6.73
N THR A 117 24.43 -10.76 5.54
CA THR A 117 24.20 -12.18 5.27
C THR A 117 25.32 -12.82 4.45
N GLU A 118 26.50 -12.21 4.37
CA GLU A 118 27.62 -12.68 3.53
C GLU A 118 28.07 -14.11 3.87
N ALA A 119 27.98 -14.49 5.14
CA ALA A 119 28.36 -15.81 5.66
C ALA A 119 27.32 -16.91 5.38
N GLU A 120 26.09 -16.55 5.04
CA GLU A 120 25.00 -17.49 4.79
C GLU A 120 25.08 -18.09 3.37
N ASP A 121 24.60 -19.32 3.21
CA ASP A 121 24.54 -19.98 1.90
C ASP A 121 23.55 -19.30 0.95
N LEU A 122 23.82 -19.31 -0.35
CA LEU A 122 22.91 -18.72 -1.36
C LEU A 122 21.54 -19.41 -1.41
N THR A 123 21.46 -20.67 -0.96
CA THR A 123 20.21 -21.43 -0.85
C THR A 123 19.48 -21.22 0.47
N ASP A 124 20.08 -20.49 1.42
CA ASP A 124 19.38 -20.10 2.63
C ASP A 124 18.13 -19.27 2.27
N ARG A 125 17.04 -19.50 2.99
CA ARG A 125 15.75 -18.91 2.66
C ARG A 125 15.78 -17.37 2.76
N LYS A 126 16.56 -16.81 3.69
CA LYS A 126 16.71 -15.35 3.86
C LYS A 126 17.49 -14.73 2.71
N VAL A 127 18.62 -15.34 2.33
CA VAL A 127 19.42 -14.88 1.19
C VAL A 127 18.60 -14.98 -0.10
N LYS A 128 17.90 -16.10 -0.30
CA LYS A 128 17.02 -16.31 -1.45
C LYS A 128 15.89 -15.28 -1.51
N PHE A 129 15.27 -14.96 -0.37
CA PHE A 129 14.22 -13.93 -0.27
C PHE A 129 14.73 -12.55 -0.71
N LEU A 130 15.90 -12.12 -0.22
CA LEU A 130 16.54 -10.86 -0.63
C LEU A 130 16.81 -10.83 -2.14
N LEU A 131 17.34 -11.93 -2.70
CA LEU A 131 17.69 -12.01 -4.12
C LEU A 131 16.47 -12.14 -5.05
N ASP A 132 15.37 -12.71 -4.56
CA ASP A 132 14.12 -12.83 -5.32
C ASP A 132 13.54 -11.46 -5.63
N THR A 133 13.53 -10.56 -4.64
CA THR A 133 13.06 -9.18 -4.84
C THR A 133 14.01 -8.20 -4.15
N PRO A 134 15.14 -7.83 -4.79
CA PRO A 134 16.11 -6.89 -4.21
C PRO A 134 15.47 -5.55 -3.85
N GLN A 135 14.65 -5.03 -4.76
CA GLN A 135 13.71 -3.96 -4.50
C GLN A 135 12.42 -4.13 -5.31
N GLN A 136 11.38 -3.44 -4.87
CA GLN A 136 10.12 -3.28 -5.57
C GLN A 136 9.52 -1.90 -5.28
N ASP A 137 8.51 -1.50 -6.04
CA ASP A 137 7.85 -0.20 -5.88
C ASP A 137 7.13 -0.05 -4.55
N GLY A 138 6.52 -1.14 -4.06
CA GLY A 138 5.65 -1.11 -2.89
C GLY A 138 6.40 -0.79 -1.60
N GLY A 139 5.67 -0.38 -0.58
CA GLY A 139 6.25 0.04 0.69
C GLY A 139 5.23 0.07 1.81
N GLN A 140 5.65 0.62 2.95
CA GLN A 140 4.83 0.76 4.14
C GLN A 140 4.91 2.17 4.74
N TRP A 141 4.04 2.46 5.70
CA TRP A 141 3.96 3.78 6.33
C TRP A 141 5.31 4.29 6.87
N ASP A 142 5.99 3.51 7.70
CA ASP A 142 7.24 3.97 8.31
C ASP A 142 8.35 4.24 7.28
N MET A 143 8.33 3.50 6.16
CA MET A 143 9.24 3.70 5.04
C MET A 143 9.03 5.05 4.35
N ILE A 144 7.78 5.52 4.22
CA ILE A 144 7.51 6.82 3.57
C ILE A 144 7.81 7.97 4.53
N VAL A 145 7.56 7.75 5.83
CA VAL A 145 7.97 8.68 6.90
C VAL A 145 9.47 8.89 6.89
N ALA A 146 10.25 7.82 6.78
CA ALA A 146 11.71 7.91 6.70
C ALA A 146 12.18 8.74 5.50
N ILE A 147 11.53 8.59 4.34
CA ILE A 147 11.82 9.39 3.15
C ILE A 147 11.46 10.87 3.37
N PHE A 148 10.30 11.19 3.95
CA PHE A 148 9.92 12.57 4.21
C PHE A 148 10.85 13.24 5.22
N GLN A 149 11.21 12.54 6.29
CA GLN A 149 12.13 13.05 7.32
C GLN A 149 13.54 13.27 6.77
N LYS A 150 14.02 12.43 5.84
CA LYS A 150 15.37 12.57 5.27
C LYS A 150 15.42 13.57 4.11
N TYR A 151 14.42 13.56 3.23
CA TYR A 151 14.45 14.23 1.93
C TYR A 151 13.36 15.29 1.73
N GLY A 152 12.40 15.44 2.65
CA GLY A 152 11.28 16.37 2.51
C GLY A 152 10.32 15.97 1.38
N VAL A 153 9.57 16.95 0.86
CA VAL A 153 8.64 16.77 -0.26
C VAL A 153 8.71 17.98 -1.19
N VAL A 154 8.24 17.81 -2.43
CA VAL A 154 8.18 18.90 -3.42
C VAL A 154 6.83 18.91 -4.13
N PRO A 155 6.36 20.06 -4.65
CA PRO A 155 5.20 20.08 -5.55
C PRO A 155 5.44 19.24 -6.80
N LYS A 156 4.37 18.63 -7.33
CA LYS A 156 4.42 17.85 -8.57
C LYS A 156 4.92 18.65 -9.78
N ASP A 157 4.61 19.93 -9.84
CA ASP A 157 5.06 20.81 -10.94
C ASP A 157 6.57 21.07 -10.92
N ILE A 158 7.23 20.91 -9.77
CA ILE A 158 8.67 21.07 -9.61
C ILE A 158 9.41 19.78 -10.01
N TYR A 159 8.83 18.63 -9.72
CA TYR A 159 9.38 17.33 -10.10
C TYR A 159 8.28 16.45 -10.70
N PRO A 160 8.00 16.58 -12.00
CA PRO A 160 6.89 15.90 -12.66
C PRO A 160 7.17 14.40 -12.86
N GLU A 161 6.12 13.68 -13.24
CA GLU A 161 6.23 12.28 -13.64
C GLU A 161 7.14 12.10 -14.88
N SER A 162 7.95 11.05 -14.87
CA SER A 162 8.65 10.53 -16.05
C SER A 162 7.89 9.33 -16.64
N VAL A 163 8.37 8.83 -17.78
CA VAL A 163 7.86 7.55 -18.33
C VAL A 163 8.05 6.44 -17.30
N SER A 164 9.25 6.32 -16.73
CA SER A 164 9.60 5.26 -15.79
C SER A 164 8.91 5.39 -14.43
N SER A 165 8.54 6.59 -13.98
CA SER A 165 7.71 6.72 -12.77
C SER A 165 6.27 6.26 -13.02
N SER A 166 5.73 6.53 -14.22
CA SER A 166 4.38 6.15 -14.63
C SER A 166 4.25 4.71 -15.16
N ALA A 167 5.36 4.06 -15.51
CA ALA A 167 5.46 2.68 -16.01
C ALA A 167 6.81 2.05 -15.59
N SER A 168 6.88 1.53 -14.36
CA SER A 168 8.15 1.20 -13.69
C SER A 168 8.74 -0.17 -14.04
N GLY A 169 8.04 -0.99 -14.83
CA GLY A 169 8.43 -2.38 -15.11
C GLY A 169 9.85 -2.53 -15.68
N GLU A 170 10.22 -1.70 -16.65
CA GLU A 170 11.56 -1.73 -17.25
C GLU A 170 12.63 -1.27 -16.24
N LEU A 171 12.41 -0.14 -15.56
CA LEU A 171 13.32 0.37 -14.54
C LEU A 171 13.58 -0.67 -13.45
N ASN A 172 12.53 -1.31 -12.93
CA ASN A 172 12.65 -2.34 -11.90
C ASN A 172 13.41 -3.58 -12.40
N THR A 173 13.18 -3.98 -13.65
CA THR A 173 13.87 -5.13 -14.24
C THR A 173 15.38 -4.90 -14.30
N TYR A 174 15.80 -3.73 -14.81
CA TYR A 174 17.22 -3.41 -14.95
C TYR A 174 17.89 -3.06 -13.62
N LEU A 175 17.19 -2.36 -12.71
CA LEU A 175 17.70 -2.11 -11.37
C LEU A 175 17.90 -3.43 -10.60
N ASN A 176 16.91 -4.33 -10.60
CA ASN A 176 17.07 -5.64 -9.92
C ASN A 176 18.13 -6.52 -10.58
N LYS A 177 18.39 -6.36 -11.88
CA LYS A 177 19.52 -7.02 -12.55
C LYS A 177 20.86 -6.48 -12.04
N LEU A 178 21.00 -5.16 -11.95
CA LEU A 178 22.19 -4.50 -11.41
C LEU A 178 22.42 -4.91 -9.94
N LEU A 179 21.40 -4.79 -9.09
CA LEU A 179 21.51 -5.14 -7.66
C LEU A 179 21.93 -6.59 -7.41
N ARG A 180 21.45 -7.55 -8.23
CA ARG A 180 21.88 -8.96 -8.10
C ARG A 180 23.34 -9.17 -8.49
N GLN A 181 23.80 -8.49 -9.55
CA GLN A 181 25.22 -8.50 -9.94
C GLN A 181 26.08 -7.89 -8.81
N ASP A 182 25.63 -6.78 -8.26
CA ASP A 182 26.30 -6.06 -7.19
C ASP A 182 26.34 -6.87 -5.89
N ALA A 183 25.30 -7.65 -5.61
CA ALA A 183 25.29 -8.59 -4.50
C ALA A 183 26.36 -9.68 -4.63
N GLU A 184 26.57 -10.23 -5.84
CA GLU A 184 27.66 -11.17 -6.10
C GLU A 184 29.02 -10.52 -5.85
N ILE A 185 29.22 -9.29 -6.34
CA ILE A 185 30.45 -8.52 -6.14
C ILE A 185 30.71 -8.28 -4.65
N LEU A 186 29.72 -7.80 -3.90
CA LEU A 186 29.87 -7.51 -2.47
C LEU A 186 30.22 -8.75 -1.66
N ARG A 187 29.54 -9.88 -1.93
CA ARG A 187 29.83 -11.16 -1.26
C ARG A 187 31.23 -11.67 -1.62
N GLN A 188 31.70 -11.45 -2.84
CA GLN A 188 33.06 -11.83 -3.24
C GLN A 188 34.11 -10.96 -2.54
N VAL A 189 33.90 -9.64 -2.49
CA VAL A 189 34.79 -8.71 -1.77
C VAL A 189 34.89 -9.08 -0.28
N ALA A 190 33.76 -9.40 0.35
CA ALA A 190 33.72 -9.89 1.72
C ALA A 190 34.57 -11.16 1.93
N ARG A 191 34.38 -12.17 1.07
CA ARG A 191 35.12 -13.44 1.12
C ARG A 191 36.63 -13.25 0.94
N ASP A 192 37.01 -12.28 0.11
CA ASP A 192 38.41 -11.94 -0.15
C ASP A 192 39.01 -11.03 0.95
N GLY A 193 38.23 -10.66 1.98
CA GLY A 193 38.65 -9.79 3.08
C GLY A 193 38.85 -8.33 2.67
N GLY A 194 38.19 -7.89 1.60
CA GLY A 194 38.23 -6.52 1.11
C GLY A 194 37.27 -5.57 1.82
N ASP A 195 37.34 -4.29 1.47
CA ASP A 195 36.47 -3.24 2.03
C ASP A 195 35.12 -3.20 1.29
N THR A 196 34.11 -3.84 1.90
CA THR A 196 32.75 -3.88 1.35
C THR A 196 32.06 -2.52 1.36
N GLN A 197 32.41 -1.62 2.27
CA GLN A 197 31.79 -0.29 2.36
C GLN A 197 32.30 0.62 1.24
N ALA A 198 33.61 0.66 1.01
CA ALA A 198 34.18 1.36 -0.14
C ALA A 198 33.61 0.84 -1.46
N LYS A 199 33.42 -0.49 -1.57
CA LYS A 199 32.83 -1.07 -2.78
C LYS A 199 31.35 -0.69 -2.94
N LYS A 200 30.58 -0.70 -1.85
CA LYS A 200 29.18 -0.29 -1.84
C LYS A 200 28.99 1.15 -2.33
N GLU A 201 29.87 2.07 -1.93
CA GLU A 201 29.82 3.46 -2.41
C GLU A 201 29.94 3.58 -3.94
N GLU A 202 30.86 2.82 -4.55
CA GLU A 202 31.01 2.76 -6.02
C GLU A 202 29.74 2.25 -6.70
N LEU A 203 29.16 1.16 -6.17
CA LEU A 203 27.97 0.52 -6.74
C LEU A 203 26.73 1.42 -6.59
N LEU A 204 26.61 2.17 -5.48
CA LEU A 204 25.55 3.15 -5.29
C LEU A 204 25.63 4.31 -6.30
N GLN A 205 26.82 4.67 -6.80
CA GLN A 205 26.94 5.67 -7.86
C GLN A 205 26.33 5.17 -9.17
N GLU A 206 26.47 3.87 -9.50
CA GLU A 206 25.85 3.26 -10.67
C GLU A 206 24.31 3.22 -10.53
N VAL A 207 23.81 2.84 -9.36
CA VAL A 207 22.38 2.91 -9.01
C VAL A 207 21.84 4.33 -9.18
N PHE A 208 22.53 5.33 -8.62
CA PHE A 208 22.13 6.73 -8.71
C PHE A 208 22.07 7.20 -10.17
N ASN A 209 23.07 6.85 -10.98
CA ASN A 209 23.10 7.18 -12.41
C ASN A 209 21.92 6.58 -13.17
N LEU A 210 21.60 5.31 -12.91
CA LEU A 210 20.46 4.62 -13.53
C LEU A 210 19.13 5.28 -13.15
N LEU A 211 18.93 5.61 -11.87
CA LEU A 211 17.73 6.28 -11.37
C LEU A 211 17.61 7.69 -11.96
N ALA A 212 18.67 8.49 -11.92
CA ALA A 212 18.67 9.86 -12.45
C ALA A 212 18.41 9.90 -13.95
N ALA A 213 18.94 8.95 -14.73
CA ALA A 213 18.67 8.83 -16.15
C ALA A 213 17.20 8.51 -16.49
N ASN A 214 16.48 7.84 -15.57
CA ASN A 214 15.10 7.41 -15.78
C ASN A 214 14.05 8.34 -15.16
N LEU A 215 14.39 8.98 -14.05
CA LEU A 215 13.45 9.75 -13.23
C LEU A 215 13.77 11.24 -13.23
N GLY A 216 14.96 11.64 -13.67
CA GLY A 216 15.49 13.01 -13.52
C GLY A 216 16.31 13.16 -12.23
N LEU A 217 17.03 14.28 -12.11
CA LEU A 217 17.74 14.64 -10.88
C LEU A 217 16.77 15.31 -9.90
N PRO A 218 16.63 14.82 -8.66
CA PRO A 218 15.81 15.48 -7.66
C PRO A 218 16.30 16.91 -7.38
N PRO A 219 15.38 17.89 -7.28
CA PRO A 219 15.74 19.28 -7.01
C PRO A 219 16.26 19.45 -5.59
N GLN A 220 17.31 20.25 -5.41
CA GLN A 220 17.83 20.61 -4.08
C GLN A 220 17.26 21.94 -3.57
N LYS A 221 16.96 22.87 -4.49
CA LYS A 221 16.28 24.14 -4.25
C LYS A 221 15.39 24.46 -5.44
N PHE A 222 14.27 25.12 -5.17
CA PHE A 222 13.32 25.53 -6.21
C PHE A 222 12.52 26.75 -5.76
N ASP A 223 11.90 27.43 -6.72
CA ASP A 223 10.87 28.42 -6.46
C ASP A 223 9.50 27.75 -6.58
N PHE A 224 8.57 28.06 -5.69
CA PHE A 224 7.18 27.64 -5.80
C PHE A 224 6.27 28.86 -5.90
N GLU A 225 5.55 28.96 -7.01
CA GLU A 225 4.62 30.04 -7.31
C GLU A 225 3.22 29.45 -7.48
N TYR A 226 2.22 30.07 -6.85
CA TYR A 226 0.83 29.67 -7.02
C TYR A 226 -0.12 30.86 -6.90
N ARG A 227 -1.33 30.68 -7.43
CA ARG A 227 -2.47 31.54 -7.15
C ARG A 227 -3.46 30.78 -6.30
N ASP A 228 -3.96 31.42 -5.25
CA ASP A 228 -5.00 30.83 -4.42
C ASP A 228 -6.40 31.03 -5.03
N LYS A 229 -7.43 30.50 -4.35
CA LYS A 229 -8.84 30.65 -4.73
C LYS A 229 -9.35 32.10 -4.75
N ASP A 230 -8.64 33.03 -4.11
CA ASP A 230 -8.93 34.46 -4.13
C ASP A 230 -8.16 35.19 -5.26
N ASN A 231 -7.42 34.44 -6.08
CA ASN A 231 -6.57 34.90 -7.18
C ASN A 231 -5.38 35.77 -6.71
N GLU A 232 -4.98 35.65 -5.44
CA GLU A 232 -3.77 36.29 -4.92
C GLU A 232 -2.53 35.50 -5.33
N PHE A 233 -1.45 36.20 -5.71
CA PHE A 233 -0.19 35.57 -6.12
C PHE A 233 0.71 35.35 -4.91
N HIS A 234 1.19 34.12 -4.75
CA HIS A 234 2.10 33.71 -3.71
C HIS A 234 3.39 33.16 -4.32
N LYS A 235 4.52 33.45 -3.68
CA LYS A 235 5.83 32.93 -4.10
C LYS A 235 6.67 32.54 -2.89
N VAL A 236 7.36 31.40 -3.00
CA VAL A 236 8.41 30.96 -2.07
C VAL A 236 9.67 30.70 -2.88
N GLU A 237 10.74 31.44 -2.62
CA GLU A 237 11.98 31.40 -3.42
C GLU A 237 13.07 30.55 -2.78
N GLY A 238 13.83 29.82 -3.60
CA GLY A 238 15.05 29.13 -3.20
C GLY A 238 14.87 28.12 -2.06
N VAL A 239 13.67 27.56 -1.91
CA VAL A 239 13.29 26.66 -0.83
C VAL A 239 13.79 25.25 -1.12
N SER A 240 14.32 24.57 -0.10
CA SER A 240 14.65 23.16 -0.18
C SER A 240 13.41 22.28 0.02
N PRO A 241 13.42 21.01 -0.41
CA PRO A 241 12.33 20.07 -0.15
C PRO A 241 11.95 19.92 1.34
N LYS A 242 12.91 20.06 2.26
CA LYS A 242 12.67 20.03 3.72
C LYS A 242 11.98 21.28 4.23
N GLU A 243 12.49 22.45 3.85
CA GLU A 243 11.84 23.72 4.21
C GLU A 243 10.43 23.81 3.60
N PHE A 244 10.21 23.21 2.42
CA PHE A 244 8.88 23.09 1.83
C PHE A 244 7.98 22.18 2.66
N TYR A 245 8.47 21.01 3.09
CA TYR A 245 7.75 20.12 4.00
C TYR A 245 7.33 20.85 5.29
N ASP A 246 8.27 21.50 5.97
CA ASP A 246 8.03 22.20 7.23
C ASP A 246 6.99 23.31 7.09
N LYS A 247 7.00 24.03 5.95
CA LYS A 247 6.09 25.14 5.69
C LYS A 247 4.70 24.71 5.26
N PHE A 248 4.59 23.74 4.35
CA PHE A 248 3.32 23.39 3.71
C PHE A 248 2.66 22.16 4.30
N VAL A 249 3.44 21.14 4.71
CA VAL A 249 2.88 19.95 5.37
C VAL A 249 2.82 20.21 6.88
N GLY A 250 3.96 20.54 7.51
CA GLY A 250 4.03 20.95 8.91
C GLY A 250 3.49 19.91 9.91
N VAL A 251 3.54 18.62 9.56
CA VAL A 251 3.04 17.53 10.39
C VAL A 251 4.22 16.78 11.01
N ASP A 252 4.16 16.49 12.31
CA ASP A 252 5.10 15.55 12.91
C ASP A 252 4.64 14.10 12.66
N LEU A 253 5.29 13.42 11.73
CA LEU A 253 5.00 12.03 11.38
C LEU A 253 5.36 11.03 12.50
N ASN A 254 6.07 11.48 13.53
CA ASN A 254 6.28 10.67 14.74
C ASN A 254 5.00 10.56 15.58
N GLU A 255 4.02 11.43 15.36
CA GLU A 255 2.72 11.36 16.02
C GLU A 255 1.74 10.39 15.34
N TYR A 256 2.16 9.74 14.24
CA TYR A 256 1.36 8.74 13.54
C TYR A 256 1.89 7.34 13.79
N VAL A 257 0.97 6.43 14.08
CA VAL A 257 1.22 5.03 14.36
C VAL A 257 0.50 4.14 13.37
N SER A 258 1.18 3.08 12.99
CA SER A 258 0.65 2.03 12.13
C SER A 258 -0.04 0.99 12.99
N ILE A 259 -1.34 0.83 12.77
CA ILE A 259 -2.21 -0.12 13.46
C ILE A 259 -2.57 -1.20 12.47
N ILE A 260 -2.45 -2.46 12.89
CA ILE A 260 -2.82 -3.61 12.06
C ILE A 260 -3.96 -4.42 12.71
N ASN A 261 -4.65 -5.17 11.88
CA ASN A 261 -5.50 -6.27 12.30
C ASN A 261 -5.06 -7.56 11.59
N ALA A 262 -4.27 -8.36 12.31
CA ALA A 262 -3.79 -9.66 11.88
C ALA A 262 -4.23 -10.70 12.92
N PRO A 263 -5.39 -11.37 12.73
CA PRO A 263 -5.98 -12.26 13.73
C PRO A 263 -5.32 -13.65 13.80
N THR A 264 -4.06 -13.79 13.38
CA THR A 264 -3.33 -15.07 13.40
C THR A 264 -2.82 -15.39 14.80
N GLU A 265 -2.71 -16.68 15.15
CA GLU A 265 -2.35 -17.12 16.50
C GLU A 265 -0.97 -16.61 16.94
N ASP A 266 -0.04 -16.41 16.00
CA ASP A 266 1.30 -15.93 16.28
C ASP A 266 1.36 -14.41 16.56
N LYS A 267 0.27 -13.66 16.33
CA LYS A 267 0.19 -12.21 16.50
C LYS A 267 -0.89 -11.80 17.51
N PRO A 268 -0.76 -12.13 18.81
CA PRO A 268 -1.70 -11.66 19.84
C PRO A 268 -1.87 -10.13 19.81
N TYR A 269 -3.10 -9.66 20.03
CA TYR A 269 -3.41 -8.23 20.08
C TYR A 269 -2.71 -7.50 21.24
N ASN A 270 -2.65 -6.18 21.12
CA ASN A 270 -2.02 -5.25 22.06
C ASN A 270 -0.51 -5.52 22.23
N GLN A 271 0.16 -5.86 21.13
CA GLN A 271 1.60 -6.03 21.04
C GLN A 271 2.13 -5.35 19.78
N SER A 272 3.40 -4.93 19.84
CA SER A 272 4.10 -4.35 18.71
C SER A 272 4.85 -5.41 17.89
N TYR A 273 4.89 -5.21 16.58
CA TYR A 273 5.55 -6.11 15.63
C TYR A 273 6.40 -5.31 14.65
N THR A 274 7.50 -5.93 14.21
CA THR A 274 8.31 -5.51 13.08
C THR A 274 8.59 -6.73 12.19
N VAL A 275 9.11 -6.52 10.99
CA VAL A 275 9.40 -7.60 10.04
C VAL A 275 10.87 -7.54 9.67
N GLU A 276 11.58 -8.65 9.79
CA GLU A 276 13.00 -8.73 9.43
C GLU A 276 13.22 -8.35 7.95
N PHE A 277 14.26 -7.56 7.69
CA PHE A 277 14.61 -6.96 6.38
C PHE A 277 13.62 -5.97 5.77
N LEU A 278 12.46 -5.75 6.37
CA LEU A 278 11.50 -4.76 5.88
C LEU A 278 11.99 -3.35 6.21
N GLY A 279 12.41 -2.60 5.19
CA GLY A 279 12.87 -1.23 5.35
C GLY A 279 13.36 -0.61 4.04
N ASN A 280 13.77 0.66 4.11
CA ASN A 280 14.35 1.38 2.98
C ASN A 280 15.52 2.29 3.40
N VAL A 281 15.33 3.16 4.40
CA VAL A 281 16.36 4.14 4.80
C VAL A 281 17.20 3.59 5.95
N ALA A 282 18.48 3.33 5.68
CA ALA A 282 19.41 2.88 6.72
C ALA A 282 19.53 3.92 7.86
N GLY A 283 19.39 3.45 9.10
CA GLY A 283 19.43 4.28 10.31
C GLY A 283 18.14 5.06 10.62
N ALA A 284 17.08 4.91 9.81
CA ALA A 284 15.75 5.40 10.16
C ALA A 284 15.05 4.46 11.16
N ARG A 285 13.86 4.85 11.63
CA ARG A 285 13.03 3.99 12.48
C ARG A 285 12.60 2.74 11.70
N ASP A 286 12.63 1.59 12.36
CA ASP A 286 12.10 0.35 11.80
C ASP A 286 10.59 0.43 11.58
N VAL A 287 10.07 -0.39 10.67
CA VAL A 287 8.63 -0.57 10.52
C VAL A 287 8.06 -1.13 11.81
N ARG A 288 6.97 -0.52 12.29
CA ARG A 288 6.37 -0.88 13.58
C ARG A 288 4.86 -0.87 13.49
N HIS A 289 4.25 -1.99 13.89
CA HIS A 289 2.81 -2.17 13.92
C HIS A 289 2.31 -2.43 15.33
N LEU A 290 1.21 -1.83 15.74
CA LEU A 290 0.42 -2.32 16.89
C LEU A 290 -0.74 -3.17 16.35
N ASN A 291 -0.83 -4.43 16.78
CA ASN A 291 -1.96 -5.29 16.40
C ASN A 291 -3.14 -5.09 17.36
N VAL A 292 -4.35 -4.85 16.84
CA VAL A 292 -5.57 -4.66 17.64
C VAL A 292 -6.77 -5.40 17.05
N GLU A 293 -7.82 -5.60 17.84
CA GLU A 293 -9.11 -6.12 17.35
C GLU A 293 -9.72 -5.21 16.27
N MET A 294 -10.48 -5.78 15.34
CA MET A 294 -11.07 -5.03 14.21
C MET A 294 -12.05 -3.94 14.66
N ASP A 295 -12.82 -4.17 15.74
CA ASP A 295 -13.70 -3.14 16.29
C ASP A 295 -12.90 -1.92 16.73
N ARG A 296 -11.82 -2.15 17.49
CA ARG A 296 -10.91 -1.09 17.94
C ARG A 296 -10.19 -0.40 16.77
N PHE A 297 -9.81 -1.18 15.76
CA PHE A 297 -9.24 -0.67 14.51
C PHE A 297 -10.19 0.34 13.83
N LYS A 298 -11.46 -0.03 13.65
CA LYS A 298 -12.47 0.85 13.03
C LYS A 298 -12.76 2.08 13.89
N GLU A 299 -12.85 1.92 15.22
CA GLU A 299 -13.02 3.04 16.16
C GLU A 299 -11.91 4.10 16.01
N LEU A 300 -10.65 3.67 15.90
CA LEU A 300 -9.50 4.57 15.72
C LEU A 300 -9.59 5.35 14.41
N ALA A 301 -9.96 4.69 13.31
CA ALA A 301 -10.13 5.35 12.01
C ALA A 301 -11.30 6.36 12.03
N ILE A 302 -12.43 6.00 12.66
CA ILE A 302 -13.59 6.87 12.80
C ILE A 302 -13.24 8.08 13.66
N ALA A 303 -12.54 7.89 14.79
CA ALA A 303 -12.14 8.98 15.68
C ALA A 303 -11.26 10.01 14.96
N GLN A 304 -10.32 9.57 14.13
CA GLN A 304 -9.50 10.47 13.31
C GLN A 304 -10.32 11.23 12.28
N MET A 305 -11.22 10.56 11.55
CA MET A 305 -12.08 11.22 10.57
C MET A 305 -13.08 12.19 11.20
N GLN A 306 -13.55 11.92 12.42
CA GLN A 306 -14.38 12.87 13.19
C GLN A 306 -13.63 14.16 13.55
N GLN A 307 -12.29 14.12 13.63
CA GLN A 307 -11.45 15.31 13.77
C GLN A 307 -11.15 16.00 12.43
N GLY A 308 -11.71 15.51 11.32
CA GLY A 308 -11.51 16.09 10.00
C GLY A 308 -10.25 15.60 9.27
N GLU A 309 -9.56 14.58 9.79
CA GLU A 309 -8.36 14.02 9.18
C GLU A 309 -8.63 12.70 8.47
N THR A 310 -8.15 12.59 7.22
CA THR A 310 -8.22 11.35 6.44
C THR A 310 -7.32 10.25 7.02
N VAL A 311 -7.57 8.99 6.68
CA VAL A 311 -6.80 7.84 7.21
C VAL A 311 -6.14 7.07 6.06
N TRP A 312 -4.81 6.96 6.07
CA TRP A 312 -4.12 6.02 5.19
C TRP A 312 -4.48 4.61 5.62
N PHE A 313 -4.82 3.72 4.68
CA PHE A 313 -5.09 2.32 5.00
C PHE A 313 -4.58 1.37 3.92
N GLY A 314 -4.29 0.14 4.34
CA GLY A 314 -3.82 -0.95 3.51
C GLY A 314 -4.77 -2.15 3.56
N CYS A 315 -5.05 -2.71 2.38
CA CYS A 315 -6.04 -3.78 2.20
C CYS A 315 -5.64 -4.75 1.08
N ASP A 316 -6.37 -5.85 0.93
CA ASP A 316 -6.36 -6.68 -0.28
C ASP A 316 -7.44 -6.21 -1.27
N VAL A 317 -7.11 -5.21 -2.09
CA VAL A 317 -8.09 -4.52 -2.98
C VAL A 317 -8.68 -5.42 -4.06
N GLY A 318 -8.02 -6.55 -4.37
CA GLY A 318 -8.46 -7.50 -5.38
C GLY A 318 -9.62 -8.38 -4.93
N GLN A 319 -9.83 -8.49 -3.62
CA GLN A 319 -10.81 -9.39 -3.04
C GLN A 319 -12.22 -8.82 -3.14
N VAL A 320 -13.12 -9.57 -3.75
CA VAL A 320 -14.57 -9.27 -3.84
C VAL A 320 -14.84 -7.80 -4.19
N SER A 321 -14.18 -7.34 -5.26
CA SER A 321 -14.07 -5.92 -5.63
C SER A 321 -14.43 -5.68 -7.10
N ASN A 322 -15.45 -4.87 -7.34
CA ASN A 322 -15.78 -4.36 -8.66
C ASN A 322 -15.03 -3.05 -8.92
N ARG A 323 -13.83 -3.18 -9.49
CA ARG A 323 -12.96 -2.03 -9.80
C ARG A 323 -13.60 -0.99 -10.71
N LYS A 324 -14.45 -1.39 -11.65
CA LYS A 324 -15.05 -0.45 -12.61
C LYS A 324 -16.08 0.44 -11.92
N GLU A 325 -16.98 -0.16 -11.17
CA GLU A 325 -18.03 0.57 -10.45
C GLU A 325 -17.53 1.17 -9.13
N GLY A 326 -16.34 0.78 -8.65
CA GLY A 326 -15.72 1.28 -7.43
C GLY A 326 -16.39 0.74 -6.16
N ILE A 327 -16.76 -0.54 -6.15
CA ILE A 327 -17.48 -1.16 -5.04
C ILE A 327 -16.67 -2.34 -4.48
N MET A 328 -16.32 -2.27 -3.20
CA MET A 328 -15.64 -3.30 -2.43
C MET A 328 -16.61 -3.83 -1.37
N ALA A 329 -17.30 -4.93 -1.68
CA ALA A 329 -18.38 -5.43 -0.84
C ALA A 329 -18.59 -6.93 -1.03
N LEU A 330 -18.82 -7.65 0.08
CA LEU A 330 -19.00 -9.11 0.06
C LEU A 330 -20.21 -9.58 -0.77
N ASP A 331 -21.18 -8.69 -1.01
CA ASP A 331 -22.41 -8.96 -1.76
C ASP A 331 -22.33 -8.56 -3.24
N VAL A 332 -21.16 -8.11 -3.73
CA VAL A 332 -21.02 -7.66 -5.13
C VAL A 332 -21.09 -8.83 -6.13
N TYR A 333 -20.74 -10.06 -5.72
CA TYR A 333 -20.78 -11.27 -6.54
C TYR A 333 -21.54 -12.42 -5.85
N ASP A 334 -22.43 -13.12 -6.56
CA ASP A 334 -23.19 -14.27 -6.03
C ASP A 334 -22.61 -15.63 -6.49
N PHE A 335 -21.48 -16.02 -5.91
CA PHE A 335 -20.83 -17.31 -6.17
C PHE A 335 -21.68 -18.51 -5.71
N LYS A 336 -22.40 -18.35 -4.60
CA LYS A 336 -23.17 -19.42 -3.98
C LYS A 336 -24.33 -19.85 -4.87
N THR A 337 -25.18 -18.93 -5.30
CA THR A 337 -26.32 -19.29 -6.15
C THR A 337 -25.85 -19.78 -7.51
N ALA A 338 -24.83 -19.13 -8.08
CA ALA A 338 -24.38 -19.45 -9.44
C ALA A 338 -23.61 -20.77 -9.54
N LEU A 339 -22.68 -21.02 -8.60
CA LEU A 339 -21.70 -22.10 -8.70
C LEU A 339 -21.72 -23.07 -7.50
N ASP A 340 -22.64 -22.93 -6.55
CA ASP A 340 -22.63 -23.67 -5.28
C ASP A 340 -21.28 -23.57 -4.55
N LEU A 341 -20.57 -22.45 -4.73
CA LEU A 341 -19.28 -22.18 -4.11
C LEU A 341 -19.45 -21.22 -2.94
N GLU A 342 -18.94 -21.64 -1.78
CA GLU A 342 -18.79 -20.80 -0.60
C GLU A 342 -17.32 -20.77 -0.21
N TYR A 343 -16.73 -19.58 -0.17
CA TYR A 343 -15.38 -19.36 0.33
C TYR A 343 -15.44 -19.12 1.83
N THR A 344 -15.01 -20.10 2.63
CA THR A 344 -15.28 -20.15 4.08
C THR A 344 -14.05 -19.90 4.96
N GLN A 345 -12.88 -19.66 4.37
CA GLN A 345 -11.67 -19.36 5.15
C GLN A 345 -11.87 -18.07 5.95
N THR A 346 -11.47 -18.10 7.23
CA THR A 346 -11.41 -16.90 8.07
C THR A 346 -10.28 -15.98 7.61
N LYS A 347 -10.30 -14.72 8.03
CA LYS A 347 -9.18 -13.79 7.78
C LYS A 347 -7.83 -14.32 8.23
N ALA A 348 -7.77 -14.96 9.41
CA ALA A 348 -6.55 -15.60 9.91
C ALA A 348 -6.08 -16.72 8.98
N SER A 349 -6.99 -17.63 8.59
CA SER A 349 -6.65 -18.71 7.66
C SER A 349 -6.19 -18.21 6.30
N ARG A 350 -6.77 -17.11 5.78
CA ARG A 350 -6.32 -16.53 4.50
C ARG A 350 -4.90 -15.98 4.59
N LEU A 351 -4.51 -15.39 5.72
CA LEU A 351 -3.14 -14.94 5.98
C LEU A 351 -2.17 -16.13 6.07
N ASP A 352 -2.50 -17.14 6.88
CA ASP A 352 -1.63 -18.30 7.12
C ASP A 352 -1.45 -19.18 5.88
N TYR A 353 -2.50 -19.33 5.06
CA TYR A 353 -2.52 -20.18 3.88
C TYR A 353 -2.26 -19.43 2.57
N SER A 354 -1.70 -18.21 2.66
CA SER A 354 -1.24 -17.43 1.49
C SER A 354 -2.34 -17.07 0.48
N GLU A 355 -3.59 -16.95 0.93
CA GLU A 355 -4.71 -16.55 0.07
C GLU A 355 -4.91 -15.03 0.05
N SER A 356 -4.60 -14.34 1.14
CA SER A 356 -4.77 -12.89 1.22
C SER A 356 -3.73 -12.25 2.11
N LEU A 357 -3.35 -11.03 1.75
CA LEU A 357 -2.38 -10.16 2.42
C LEU A 357 -2.58 -8.73 1.91
N MET A 358 -1.94 -7.73 2.51
CA MET A 358 -2.06 -6.34 2.04
C MET A 358 -1.44 -6.19 0.64
N THR A 359 -2.24 -5.82 -0.36
CA THR A 359 -1.79 -5.67 -1.76
C THR A 359 -1.86 -4.25 -2.29
N HIS A 360 -2.59 -3.36 -1.62
CA HIS A 360 -2.78 -1.97 -2.08
C HIS A 360 -3.11 -1.05 -0.91
N ALA A 361 -2.67 0.20 -1.02
CA ALA A 361 -2.90 1.26 -0.05
C ALA A 361 -3.71 2.40 -0.66
N MET A 362 -4.65 2.94 0.11
CA MET A 362 -5.60 3.97 -0.28
C MET A 362 -5.86 4.90 0.92
N VAL A 363 -6.81 5.82 0.78
CA VAL A 363 -7.16 6.78 1.84
C VAL A 363 -8.65 6.69 2.17
N LEU A 364 -8.98 6.50 3.45
CA LEU A 364 -10.35 6.69 3.94
C LEU A 364 -10.61 8.18 4.07
N THR A 365 -11.65 8.64 3.38
CA THR A 365 -12.05 10.06 3.29
C THR A 365 -13.45 10.31 3.81
N GLY A 366 -14.09 9.28 4.37
CA GLY A 366 -15.43 9.37 4.89
C GLY A 366 -15.94 8.02 5.37
N VAL A 367 -17.00 8.06 6.16
CA VAL A 367 -17.68 6.89 6.71
C VAL A 367 -19.16 7.21 6.89
N ASP A 368 -20.01 6.24 6.58
CA ASP A 368 -21.43 6.30 6.91
C ASP A 368 -21.66 5.58 8.24
N LEU A 369 -22.31 6.26 9.17
CA LEU A 369 -22.51 5.80 10.54
C LEU A 369 -24.00 5.58 10.82
N ASP A 370 -24.31 4.54 11.58
CA ASP A 370 -25.66 4.30 12.11
C ASP A 370 -25.98 5.22 13.31
N GLU A 371 -27.18 5.07 13.87
CA GLU A 371 -27.64 5.86 15.03
C GLU A 371 -26.79 5.64 16.30
N ASN A 372 -26.04 4.54 16.38
CA ASN A 372 -25.15 4.21 17.49
C ASN A 372 -23.69 4.60 17.23
N GLY A 373 -23.39 5.22 16.08
CA GLY A 373 -22.04 5.59 15.68
C GLY A 373 -21.21 4.44 15.12
N GLN A 374 -21.83 3.31 14.75
CA GLN A 374 -21.16 2.19 14.11
C GLN A 374 -21.10 2.35 12.59
N SER A 375 -20.00 1.92 11.99
CA SER A 375 -19.77 2.04 10.55
C SER A 375 -20.64 1.10 9.72
N LEU A 376 -21.21 1.63 8.63
CA LEU A 376 -22.00 0.88 7.65
C LEU A 376 -21.22 0.67 6.35
N LYS A 377 -20.47 1.70 5.94
CA LYS A 377 -19.65 1.73 4.72
C LYS A 377 -18.70 2.92 4.74
N TRP A 378 -17.67 2.85 3.91
CA TRP A 378 -16.52 3.72 3.96
C TRP A 378 -16.24 4.33 2.58
N LYS A 379 -15.90 5.62 2.57
CA LYS A 379 -15.50 6.34 1.37
C LYS A 379 -14.00 6.24 1.20
N VAL A 380 -13.57 5.78 0.02
CA VAL A 380 -12.18 5.46 -0.25
C VAL A 380 -11.69 6.30 -1.43
N GLU A 381 -10.69 7.15 -1.21
CA GLU A 381 -9.96 7.81 -2.31
C GLU A 381 -8.90 6.84 -2.85
N ASN A 382 -8.99 6.53 -4.14
CA ASN A 382 -8.02 5.67 -4.82
C ASN A 382 -7.08 6.50 -5.71
N SER A 383 -5.97 5.90 -6.12
CA SER A 383 -4.90 6.50 -6.93
C SER A 383 -4.86 5.93 -8.36
N TRP A 384 -6.02 5.60 -8.94
CA TRP A 384 -6.15 5.03 -10.29
C TRP A 384 -6.79 5.97 -11.32
N GLY A 385 -6.86 7.26 -11.00
CA GLY A 385 -7.50 8.28 -11.83
C GLY A 385 -9.03 8.27 -11.76
N ASP A 386 -9.63 9.20 -12.48
CA ASP A 386 -11.06 9.56 -12.37
C ASP A 386 -12.02 8.67 -13.17
N LYS A 387 -11.50 7.69 -13.93
CA LYS A 387 -12.30 6.85 -14.85
C LYS A 387 -12.90 5.60 -14.20
N VAL A 388 -12.52 5.30 -12.96
CA VAL A 388 -13.01 4.15 -12.19
C VAL A 388 -13.77 4.62 -10.96
N GLY A 389 -14.75 3.85 -10.51
CA GLY A 389 -15.58 4.23 -9.39
C GLY A 389 -16.34 5.55 -9.62
N ALA A 390 -16.62 6.26 -8.53
CA ALA A 390 -17.23 7.57 -8.56
C ALA A 390 -16.14 8.65 -8.65
N LYS A 391 -15.70 8.98 -9.88
CA LYS A 391 -14.59 9.92 -10.13
C LYS A 391 -13.29 9.55 -9.40
N GLY A 392 -12.99 8.25 -9.35
CA GLY A 392 -11.82 7.71 -8.66
C GLY A 392 -12.07 7.30 -7.21
N TYR A 393 -13.21 7.66 -6.62
CA TYR A 393 -13.59 7.23 -5.28
C TYR A 393 -14.32 5.89 -5.30
N PHE A 394 -14.06 5.08 -4.29
CA PHE A 394 -14.62 3.76 -4.07
C PHE A 394 -15.49 3.77 -2.81
N VAL A 395 -16.38 2.78 -2.73
CA VAL A 395 -17.16 2.45 -1.52
C VAL A 395 -16.70 1.10 -1.03
N ALA A 396 -16.34 1.00 0.25
CA ALA A 396 -16.16 -0.28 0.93
C ALA A 396 -17.31 -0.53 1.90
N SER A 397 -17.95 -1.70 1.87
CA SER A 397 -18.89 -2.07 2.92
C SER A 397 -18.16 -2.37 4.22
N ASP A 398 -18.82 -2.22 5.37
CA ASP A 398 -18.19 -2.50 6.66
C ASP A 398 -17.70 -3.96 6.77
N ALA A 399 -18.50 -4.91 6.30
CA ALA A 399 -18.11 -6.33 6.28
C ALA A 399 -16.90 -6.61 5.36
N TRP A 400 -16.70 -5.82 4.30
CA TRP A 400 -15.49 -5.93 3.47
C TRP A 400 -14.27 -5.39 4.20
N MET A 401 -14.42 -4.29 4.97
CA MET A 401 -13.36 -3.76 5.82
C MET A 401 -12.90 -4.81 6.84
N ASP A 402 -13.85 -5.52 7.46
CA ASP A 402 -13.55 -6.58 8.42
C ASP A 402 -12.65 -7.68 7.81
N GLU A 403 -12.99 -8.13 6.61
CA GLU A 403 -12.36 -9.30 5.99
C GLU A 403 -11.03 -8.98 5.28
N TYR A 404 -10.90 -7.81 4.65
CA TYR A 404 -9.81 -7.53 3.70
C TYR A 404 -9.00 -6.26 3.98
N THR A 405 -9.28 -5.55 5.07
CA THR A 405 -8.43 -4.42 5.52
C THR A 405 -7.47 -4.88 6.62
N TYR A 406 -6.20 -4.52 6.50
CA TYR A 406 -5.15 -5.03 7.38
C TYR A 406 -4.42 -3.95 8.17
N GLN A 407 -4.38 -2.72 7.65
CA GLN A 407 -3.57 -1.65 8.24
C GLN A 407 -4.29 -0.31 8.13
N ILE A 408 -4.22 0.51 9.19
CA ILE A 408 -4.54 1.94 9.16
C ILE A 408 -3.40 2.71 9.81
N VAL A 409 -3.34 4.00 9.52
CA VAL A 409 -2.42 4.92 10.18
C VAL A 409 -3.21 6.02 10.84
N VAL A 410 -3.05 6.13 12.16
CA VAL A 410 -3.78 7.09 12.99
C VAL A 410 -2.85 7.85 13.92
N ARG A 411 -3.31 8.98 14.47
CA ARG A 411 -2.59 9.73 15.50
C ARG A 411 -2.49 8.95 16.80
N LYS A 412 -1.33 9.05 17.47
CA LYS A 412 -1.06 8.47 18.79
C LYS A 412 -2.06 8.88 19.85
N GLU A 413 -2.60 10.10 19.77
CA GLU A 413 -3.54 10.64 20.75
C GLU A 413 -4.85 9.85 20.86
N PHE A 414 -5.20 9.06 19.84
CA PHE A 414 -6.36 8.18 19.88
C PHE A 414 -6.10 6.85 20.59
N LEU A 415 -4.83 6.50 20.83
CA LEU A 415 -4.46 5.31 21.58
C LEU A 415 -4.67 5.53 23.08
N THR A 416 -5.12 4.48 23.75
CA THR A 416 -5.07 4.40 25.20
C THR A 416 -3.62 4.36 25.69
N GLU A 417 -3.40 4.69 26.96
CA GLU A 417 -2.04 4.58 27.56
C GLU A 417 -1.45 3.17 27.44
N GLN A 418 -2.30 2.13 27.45
CA GLN A 418 -1.84 0.74 27.34
C GLN A 418 -1.41 0.42 25.90
N GLU A 419 -2.22 0.82 24.91
CA GLU A 419 -1.90 0.68 23.49
C GLU A 419 -0.63 1.44 23.12
N LEU A 420 -0.46 2.67 23.63
CA LEU A 420 0.74 3.47 23.39
C LEU A 420 1.99 2.78 23.98
N LYS A 421 1.91 2.29 25.22
CA LYS A 421 3.00 1.53 25.84
C LYS A 421 3.32 0.25 25.07
N ALA A 422 2.29 -0.45 24.58
CA ALA A 422 2.46 -1.66 23.76
C ALA A 422 3.14 -1.33 22.42
N TYR A 423 2.74 -0.23 21.77
CA TYR A 423 3.40 0.26 20.57
C TYR A 423 4.86 0.60 20.82
N GLU A 424 5.18 1.31 21.90
CA GLU A 424 6.54 1.77 22.23
C GLU A 424 7.48 0.66 22.73
N ALA A 425 6.94 -0.47 23.21
CA ALA A 425 7.72 -1.62 23.64
C ALA A 425 8.58 -2.22 22.50
N GLU A 426 9.58 -3.02 22.87
CA GLU A 426 10.42 -3.76 21.93
C GLU A 426 9.54 -4.65 21.04
N PRO A 427 9.53 -4.43 19.71
CA PRO A 427 8.62 -5.13 18.83
C PRO A 427 9.04 -6.59 18.64
N ARG A 428 8.06 -7.47 18.52
CA ARG A 428 8.32 -8.84 18.10
C ARG A 428 8.72 -8.86 16.62
N VAL A 429 9.90 -9.41 16.35
CA VAL A 429 10.42 -9.56 14.98
C VAL A 429 9.76 -10.76 14.30
N LEU A 430 9.05 -10.49 13.21
CA LEU A 430 8.46 -11.47 12.31
C LEU A 430 9.45 -11.86 11.20
N ALA A 431 9.22 -13.01 10.58
CA ALA A 431 10.07 -13.48 9.50
C ALA A 431 9.95 -12.60 8.24
N PRO A 432 10.96 -12.53 7.36
CA PRO A 432 10.93 -11.63 6.19
C PRO A 432 9.75 -11.86 5.24
N TRP A 433 9.24 -13.08 5.18
CA TRP A 433 8.11 -13.49 4.34
C TRP A 433 6.76 -13.52 5.09
N ASP A 434 6.67 -12.90 6.27
CA ASP A 434 5.40 -12.75 6.97
C ASP A 434 4.41 -11.91 6.13
N PRO A 435 3.12 -12.26 6.07
CA PRO A 435 2.14 -11.51 5.27
C PRO A 435 1.94 -10.05 5.72
N MET A 436 2.30 -9.70 6.97
CA MET A 436 2.31 -8.30 7.43
C MET A 436 3.57 -7.54 6.98
N GLY A 437 4.54 -8.23 6.39
CA GLY A 437 5.66 -7.65 5.65
C GLY A 437 5.33 -7.30 4.21
N ALA A 438 4.11 -7.57 3.75
CA ALA A 438 3.68 -7.25 2.40
C ALA A 438 3.88 -5.77 2.09
N LEU A 439 4.32 -5.51 0.86
CA LEU A 439 4.56 -4.18 0.33
C LEU A 439 3.45 -3.87 -0.67
N ALA A 440 2.57 -2.93 -0.32
CA ALA A 440 1.46 -2.49 -1.15
C ALA A 440 1.92 -1.62 -2.32
#